data_AF-A0A2J2H774-F1
#
_entry.id   AF-A0A2J2H774-F1
#
_cell.length_a   1.000
_cell.length_b   1.000
_cell.length_c   1.000
_cell.angle_alpha   90.00
_cell.angle_beta   90.00
_cell.angle_gamma   90.00
#
_symmetry.space_group_name_H-M   'P 1'
#
loop_
_entity.id
_entity.type
_entity.pdbx_description
1 polymer ?
#
loop_
_entity_poly.entity_id
_entity_poly.type
_entity_poly.pdbx_seq_one_letter_code
_entity_poly.pdbx_strand_id
1 'polypeptide(L)'
;MLTLQTPAVVAIGRRAGRLAAYDVEGGKFYDLPVDLEGVEVAELGLDGANIRSHIVIASYATSLIKAIAVDGDAEVLDVGGLRKMRRGPVAIQAVKGRELGRWDDVWNRLILIGGQAGMLAVGASRAGSLLHLNTARTDARHVKALTDSLESLRAFGEVSAACSCRLGLLPVELLARRGTEYILVKVYMNVQNRRSNTAVVIRGSGGNVHKRFIGPLENLNLFIQEAYRA
;
A
#
# COMPACT_ATOMS: atom_id res chain seq x y z
N MET A 1 -3.73 11.37 -5.39
CA MET A 1 -4.73 10.28 -5.44
C MET A 1 -5.42 10.32 -6.79
N LEU A 2 -5.54 9.17 -7.45
CA LEU A 2 -6.29 8.96 -8.69
C LEU A 2 -7.57 8.18 -8.36
N THR A 3 -8.70 8.56 -8.96
CA THR A 3 -9.98 7.85 -8.78
C THR A 3 -10.59 7.56 -10.14
N LEU A 4 -11.00 6.30 -10.36
CA LEU A 4 -11.56 5.82 -11.63
C LEU A 4 -12.84 5.00 -11.38
N GLN A 5 -13.74 4.98 -12.36
CA GLN A 5 -14.90 4.09 -12.34
C GLN A 5 -14.47 2.66 -12.65
N THR A 6 -15.06 1.68 -11.98
CA THR A 6 -14.80 0.26 -12.23
C THR A 6 -15.74 -0.27 -13.32
N PRO A 7 -15.30 -1.21 -14.19
CA PRO A 7 -13.98 -1.84 -14.20
C PRO A 7 -12.85 -0.87 -14.58
N ALA A 8 -11.71 -0.99 -13.91
CA ALA A 8 -10.54 -0.14 -14.13
C ALA A 8 -9.26 -0.96 -14.07
N VAL A 9 -8.37 -0.76 -15.03
CA VAL A 9 -6.99 -1.27 -14.99
C VAL A 9 -6.04 -0.12 -15.19
N VAL A 10 -5.09 0.00 -14.27
CA VAL A 10 -4.15 1.10 -14.21
C VAL A 10 -2.74 0.56 -14.15
N ALA A 11 -1.94 0.94 -15.13
CA ALA A 11 -0.50 0.72 -15.11
C ALA A 11 0.19 1.93 -14.48
N ILE A 12 1.07 1.73 -13.50
CA ILE A 12 1.82 2.80 -12.84
C ILE A 12 3.30 2.64 -13.18
N GLY A 13 3.93 3.72 -13.61
CA GLY A 13 5.35 3.77 -13.92
C GLY A 13 5.85 5.19 -14.14
N ARG A 14 7.07 5.33 -14.65
CA ARG A 14 7.68 6.62 -14.96
C ARG A 14 7.37 7.01 -16.40
N ARG A 15 6.94 8.25 -16.65
CA ARG A 15 6.77 8.81 -18.01
C ARG A 15 7.31 10.23 -18.02
N ALA A 16 8.20 10.53 -18.97
CA ALA A 16 8.84 11.85 -19.08
C ALA A 16 9.47 12.33 -17.74
N GLY A 17 10.10 11.40 -17.01
CA GLY A 17 10.74 11.69 -15.73
C GLY A 17 9.80 11.84 -14.53
N ARG A 18 8.49 11.68 -14.69
CA ARG A 18 7.48 11.83 -13.62
C ARG A 18 6.75 10.52 -13.36
N LEU A 19 6.20 10.37 -12.15
CA LEU A 19 5.29 9.26 -11.87
C LEU A 19 3.98 9.49 -12.65
N ALA A 20 3.56 8.47 -13.38
CA ALA A 20 2.35 8.51 -14.18
C ALA A 20 1.55 7.22 -14.03
N ALA A 21 0.27 7.32 -14.37
CA ALA A 21 -0.66 6.22 -14.47
C ALA A 21 -1.25 6.18 -15.88
N TYR A 22 -1.43 4.98 -16.44
CA TYR A 22 -2.16 4.74 -17.67
C TYR A 22 -3.41 3.92 -17.38
N ASP A 23 -4.57 4.52 -17.60
CA ASP A 23 -5.86 3.83 -17.58
C ASP A 23 -6.03 3.07 -18.90
N VAL A 24 -5.95 1.74 -18.82
CA VAL A 24 -5.99 0.84 -19.98
C VAL A 24 -7.38 0.81 -20.62
N GLU A 25 -8.43 0.99 -19.81
CA GLU A 25 -9.81 0.98 -20.31
C GLU A 25 -10.15 2.31 -20.99
N GLY A 26 -9.80 3.43 -20.34
CA GLY A 26 -10.01 4.78 -20.86
C GLY A 26 -8.98 5.25 -21.89
N GLY A 27 -7.88 4.52 -22.07
CA GLY A 27 -6.79 4.88 -22.97
C GLY A 27 -6.08 6.19 -22.60
N LYS A 28 -6.15 6.60 -21.32
CA LYS A 28 -5.72 7.92 -20.85
C LYS A 28 -4.55 7.84 -19.88
N PHE A 29 -3.64 8.80 -20.01
CA PHE A 29 -2.55 9.00 -19.06
C PHE A 29 -2.90 10.06 -18.02
N TYR A 30 -2.39 9.87 -16.81
CA TYR A 30 -2.55 10.77 -15.67
C TYR A 30 -1.19 10.99 -15.02
N ASP A 31 -0.85 12.24 -14.76
CA ASP A 31 0.34 12.57 -13.95
C ASP A 31 -0.01 12.41 -12.47
N LEU A 32 0.86 11.73 -11.73
CA LEU A 32 0.72 11.56 -10.28
C LEU A 32 1.70 12.54 -9.60
N PRO A 33 1.24 13.47 -8.75
CA PRO A 33 2.07 14.52 -8.17
C PRO A 33 2.92 13.99 -7.00
N VAL A 34 3.82 13.05 -7.30
CA VAL A 34 4.78 12.48 -6.36
C VAL A 34 6.18 12.65 -6.94
N ASP A 35 7.09 13.14 -6.11
CA ASP A 35 8.50 13.24 -6.45
C ASP A 35 9.15 11.85 -6.43
N LEU A 36 9.93 11.56 -7.47
CA LEU A 36 10.61 10.27 -7.70
C LEU A 36 12.08 10.30 -7.32
N GLU A 37 12.59 11.37 -6.71
CA GLU A 37 13.98 11.45 -6.27
C GLU A 37 14.39 10.21 -5.42
N GLY A 38 15.37 9.46 -5.94
CA GLY A 38 15.90 8.24 -5.31
C GLY A 38 15.01 7.00 -5.44
N VAL A 39 13.83 7.11 -6.07
CA VAL A 39 12.90 5.98 -6.27
C VAL A 39 13.08 5.39 -7.67
N GLU A 40 13.49 4.12 -7.73
CA GLU A 40 13.59 3.38 -8.99
C GLU A 40 12.21 2.91 -9.47
N VAL A 41 11.69 3.57 -10.50
CA VAL A 41 10.41 3.24 -11.14
C VAL A 41 10.63 2.94 -12.62
N ALA A 42 10.06 1.84 -13.11
CA ALA A 42 10.21 1.43 -14.51
C ALA A 42 9.39 2.32 -15.44
N GLU A 43 9.82 2.44 -16.70
CA GLU A 43 9.13 3.23 -17.72
C GLU A 43 7.69 2.76 -17.94
N LEU A 44 6.79 3.72 -18.12
CA LEU A 44 5.40 3.53 -18.45
C LEU A 44 5.19 3.76 -19.94
N GLY A 45 4.70 2.76 -20.63
CA GLY A 45 4.42 2.84 -22.06
C GLY A 45 3.69 1.62 -22.58
N LEU A 46 3.53 1.59 -23.91
CA LEU A 46 3.02 0.44 -24.64
C LEU A 46 4.13 -0.08 -25.53
N ASP A 47 4.34 -1.39 -25.50
CA ASP A 47 5.27 -2.10 -26.39
C ASP A 47 4.46 -3.12 -27.20
N GLY A 48 4.02 -2.68 -28.38
CA GLY A 48 3.05 -3.41 -29.20
C GLY A 48 1.76 -3.69 -28.43
N ALA A 49 1.48 -4.96 -28.15
CA ALA A 49 0.31 -5.41 -27.41
C ALA A 49 0.53 -5.51 -25.88
N ASN A 50 1.73 -5.21 -25.40
CA ASN A 50 2.09 -5.33 -23.99
C ASN A 50 2.16 -3.96 -23.31
N ILE A 51 1.82 -3.96 -22.02
CA ILE A 51 1.97 -2.81 -21.14
C ILE A 51 3.37 -2.85 -20.53
N ARG A 52 4.11 -1.76 -20.67
CA ARG A 52 5.37 -1.49 -19.95
C ARG A 52 5.02 -0.62 -18.74
N SER A 53 5.40 -1.06 -17.54
CA SER A 53 5.17 -0.30 -16.31
C SER A 53 5.96 -0.90 -15.15
N HIS A 54 5.92 -0.27 -13.97
CA HIS A 54 6.46 -0.89 -12.77
C HIS A 54 5.46 -1.89 -12.16
N ILE A 55 4.21 -1.46 -11.98
CA ILE A 55 3.08 -2.32 -11.58
C ILE A 55 1.86 -2.10 -12.46
N VAL A 56 0.96 -3.08 -12.49
CA VAL A 56 -0.41 -2.95 -13.01
C VAL A 56 -1.39 -3.35 -11.92
N ILE A 57 -2.43 -2.53 -11.74
CA ILE A 57 -3.49 -2.73 -10.74
C ILE A 57 -4.82 -2.81 -11.48
N ALA A 58 -5.65 -3.79 -11.12
CA ALA A 58 -6.94 -4.04 -11.72
C ALA A 58 -8.04 -4.11 -10.65
N SER A 59 -9.22 -3.56 -10.96
CA SER A 59 -10.43 -3.62 -10.14
C SER A 59 -11.65 -3.84 -11.01
N TYR A 60 -12.26 -5.02 -10.92
CA TYR A 60 -13.39 -5.44 -11.77
C TYR A 60 -14.68 -5.75 -11.00
N ALA A 61 -14.60 -5.96 -9.67
CA ALA A 61 -15.75 -6.30 -8.82
C ALA A 61 -15.63 -5.67 -7.42
N THR A 62 -16.74 -5.56 -6.69
CA THR A 62 -16.87 -4.78 -5.43
C THR A 62 -15.85 -5.12 -4.35
N SER A 63 -15.25 -6.30 -4.39
CA SER A 63 -14.30 -6.80 -3.38
C SER A 63 -12.96 -7.27 -3.93
N LEU A 64 -12.66 -7.05 -5.22
CA LEU A 64 -11.46 -7.62 -5.84
C LEU A 64 -10.59 -6.53 -6.47
N ILE A 65 -9.44 -6.29 -5.83
CA ILE A 65 -8.34 -5.51 -6.41
C ILE A 65 -7.13 -6.42 -6.52
N LYS A 66 -6.63 -6.57 -7.74
CA LYS A 66 -5.47 -7.41 -8.05
C LYS A 66 -4.34 -6.55 -8.58
N ALA A 67 -3.10 -6.96 -8.33
CA ALA A 67 -1.95 -6.32 -8.94
C ALA A 67 -0.83 -7.30 -9.28
N ILE A 68 0.02 -6.89 -10.21
CA ILE A 68 1.21 -7.63 -10.63
C ILE A 68 2.34 -6.64 -10.90
N ALA A 69 3.56 -7.02 -10.56
CA ALA A 69 4.77 -6.30 -10.97
C ALA A 69 5.12 -6.65 -12.43
N VAL A 70 5.67 -5.69 -13.19
CA VAL A 70 5.97 -5.89 -14.61
C VAL A 70 7.46 -5.75 -14.88
N ASP A 71 7.96 -4.53 -15.02
CA ASP A 71 9.36 -4.25 -15.38
C ASP A 71 10.23 -3.88 -14.17
N GLY A 72 9.66 -3.85 -12.96
CA GLY A 72 10.38 -3.63 -11.72
C GLY A 72 9.94 -4.57 -10.61
N ASP A 73 10.65 -4.51 -9.48
CA ASP A 73 10.33 -5.29 -8.29
C ASP A 73 9.47 -4.46 -7.35
N ALA A 74 8.39 -5.06 -6.85
CA ALA A 74 7.51 -4.47 -5.86
C ALA A 74 7.24 -5.46 -4.73
N GLU A 75 6.96 -4.94 -3.54
CA GLU A 75 6.61 -5.74 -2.37
C GLU A 75 5.22 -5.37 -1.90
N VAL A 76 4.44 -6.36 -1.46
CA VAL A 76 3.15 -6.14 -0.83
C VAL A 76 3.26 -6.49 0.65
N LEU A 77 2.71 -5.64 1.51
CA LEU A 77 2.58 -5.95 2.93
C LEU A 77 1.41 -6.90 3.15
N ASP A 78 1.71 -8.03 3.76
CA ASP A 78 0.73 -8.97 4.29
C ASP A 78 0.99 -9.27 5.78
N VAL A 79 0.21 -10.18 6.35
CA VAL A 79 0.35 -10.58 7.76
C VAL A 79 1.68 -11.27 8.06
N GLY A 80 2.33 -11.83 7.03
CA GLY A 80 3.65 -12.47 7.06
C GLY A 80 4.81 -11.49 6.91
N GLY A 81 4.54 -10.26 6.47
CA GLY A 81 5.51 -9.17 6.36
C GLY A 81 5.50 -8.57 4.97
N LEU A 82 6.62 -7.99 4.56
CA LEU A 82 6.81 -7.62 3.17
C LEU A 82 7.12 -8.87 2.35
N ARG A 83 6.32 -9.09 1.32
CA ARG A 83 6.49 -10.19 0.39
C ARG A 83 6.65 -9.64 -1.01
N LYS A 84 7.63 -10.18 -1.76
CA LYS A 84 7.76 -9.88 -3.18
C LYS A 84 6.46 -10.20 -3.93
N MET A 85 6.03 -9.24 -4.74
CA MET A 85 4.90 -9.41 -5.63
C MET A 85 5.25 -10.38 -6.75
N ARG A 86 4.23 -11.07 -7.27
CA ARG A 86 4.33 -11.84 -8.49
C ARG A 86 4.66 -10.88 -9.64
N ARG A 87 5.56 -11.32 -10.50
CA ARG A 87 6.05 -10.55 -11.64
C ARG A 87 5.74 -11.27 -12.94
N GLY A 88 5.32 -10.52 -13.95
CA GLY A 88 5.05 -11.09 -15.27
C GLY A 88 4.64 -10.04 -16.30
N PRO A 89 4.70 -10.40 -17.59
CA PRO A 89 4.24 -9.54 -18.66
C PRO A 89 2.72 -9.34 -18.58
N VAL A 90 2.25 -8.17 -19.02
CA VAL A 90 0.83 -7.84 -19.05
C VAL A 90 0.43 -7.46 -20.47
N ALA A 91 -0.29 -8.36 -21.14
CA ALA A 91 -0.87 -8.09 -22.45
C ALA A 91 -2.20 -7.34 -22.30
N ILE A 92 -2.44 -6.35 -23.17
CA ILE A 92 -3.69 -5.57 -23.19
C ILE A 92 -4.90 -6.50 -23.40
N GLN A 93 -4.77 -7.51 -24.25
CA GLN A 93 -5.84 -8.48 -24.50
C GLN A 93 -6.18 -9.32 -23.27
N ALA A 94 -5.17 -9.78 -22.51
CA ALA A 94 -5.36 -10.54 -21.28
C ALA A 94 -6.06 -9.69 -20.20
N VAL A 95 -5.72 -8.41 -20.12
CA VAL A 95 -6.42 -7.44 -19.27
C VAL A 95 -7.88 -7.34 -19.68
N LYS A 96 -8.17 -7.05 -20.95
CA LYS A 96 -9.56 -6.92 -21.46
C LYS A 96 -10.37 -8.22 -21.33
N GLY A 97 -9.71 -9.37 -21.42
CA GLY A 97 -10.25 -10.71 -21.17
C GLY A 97 -10.42 -11.07 -19.69
N ARG A 98 -9.99 -10.21 -18.76
CA ARG A 98 -10.07 -10.38 -17.30
C ARG A 98 -9.28 -11.57 -16.75
N GLU A 99 -8.15 -11.89 -17.37
CA GLU A 99 -7.30 -13.04 -17.02
C GLU A 99 -6.34 -12.72 -15.86
N LEU A 100 -6.88 -12.57 -14.64
CA LEU A 100 -6.14 -12.07 -13.47
C LEU A 100 -5.83 -13.13 -12.41
N GLY A 101 -6.14 -14.40 -12.66
CA GLY A 101 -6.10 -15.45 -11.63
C GLY A 101 -4.73 -15.62 -10.96
N ARG A 102 -3.65 -15.22 -11.64
CA ARG A 102 -2.27 -15.29 -11.11
C ARG A 102 -1.80 -14.02 -10.40
N TRP A 103 -2.59 -12.96 -10.34
CA TRP A 103 -2.18 -11.68 -9.74
C TRP A 103 -2.34 -11.69 -8.22
N ASP A 104 -1.59 -10.85 -7.51
CA ASP A 104 -1.68 -10.72 -6.06
C ASP A 104 -2.94 -9.97 -5.65
N ASP A 105 -3.54 -10.37 -4.52
CA ASP A 105 -4.58 -9.58 -3.87
C ASP A 105 -3.95 -8.38 -3.16
N VAL A 106 -4.43 -7.18 -3.50
CA VAL A 106 -3.90 -5.92 -2.99
C VAL A 106 -4.98 -4.97 -2.47
N TRP A 107 -6.21 -5.45 -2.29
CA TRP A 107 -7.26 -4.61 -1.75
C TRP A 107 -6.93 -4.17 -0.31
N ASN A 108 -6.82 -2.86 -0.10
CA ASN A 108 -6.41 -2.26 1.17
C ASN A 108 -5.08 -2.82 1.68
N ARG A 109 -4.13 -3.12 0.78
CA ARG A 109 -2.76 -3.47 1.14
C ARG A 109 -1.80 -2.38 0.72
N LEU A 110 -0.73 -2.22 1.50
CA LEU A 110 0.39 -1.38 1.12
C LEU A 110 1.24 -2.12 0.10
N ILE A 111 1.54 -1.47 -1.02
CA ILE A 111 2.55 -1.88 -1.99
C ILE A 111 3.72 -0.91 -1.87
N LEU A 112 4.94 -1.44 -1.87
CA LEU A 112 6.19 -0.68 -1.86
C LEU A 112 6.95 -0.90 -3.16
N ILE A 113 7.46 0.20 -3.70
CA ILE A 113 8.32 0.25 -4.89
C ILE A 113 9.58 1.03 -4.52
N GLY A 114 10.75 0.57 -4.98
CA GLY A 114 12.03 1.23 -4.75
C GLY A 114 12.87 0.56 -3.66
N GLY A 115 13.76 1.33 -3.03
CA GLY A 115 14.77 0.79 -2.12
C GLY A 115 15.25 1.81 -1.09
N GLN A 116 16.44 1.60 -0.52
CA GLN A 116 16.93 2.44 0.58
C GLN A 116 17.09 3.93 0.22
N ALA A 117 17.41 4.24 -1.04
CA ALA A 117 17.57 5.62 -1.52
C ALA A 117 16.24 6.39 -1.62
N GLY A 118 15.12 5.67 -1.72
CA GLY A 118 13.80 6.26 -1.88
C GLY A 118 12.76 5.18 -2.16
N MET A 119 11.60 5.31 -1.54
CA MET A 119 10.50 4.37 -1.69
C MET A 119 9.20 5.09 -2.07
N LEU A 120 8.37 4.40 -2.83
CA LEU A 120 7.02 4.80 -3.18
C LEU A 120 6.04 3.84 -2.50
N ALA A 121 5.18 4.40 -1.65
CA ALA A 121 4.02 3.71 -1.10
C ALA A 121 2.84 3.85 -2.06
N VAL A 122 2.31 2.71 -2.50
CA VAL A 122 1.10 2.64 -3.33
C VAL A 122 0.02 1.90 -2.55
N GLY A 123 -1.17 2.47 -2.50
CA GLY A 123 -2.33 1.86 -1.87
C GLY A 123 -3.52 1.85 -2.82
N ALA A 124 -4.23 0.72 -2.87
CA ALA A 124 -5.43 0.58 -3.68
C ALA A 124 -6.63 0.24 -2.80
N SER A 125 -7.73 0.97 -2.99
CA SER A 125 -8.98 0.76 -2.24
C SER A 125 -10.19 1.00 -3.14
N ARG A 126 -11.35 0.56 -2.67
CA ARG A 126 -12.64 0.79 -3.34
C ARG A 126 -13.61 1.53 -2.44
N ALA A 127 -14.49 2.30 -3.06
CA ALA A 127 -15.71 2.81 -2.44
C ALA A 127 -16.84 2.77 -3.49
N GLY A 128 -17.82 1.87 -3.30
CA GLY A 128 -18.87 1.64 -4.31
C GLY A 128 -18.27 1.21 -5.65
N SER A 129 -18.63 1.90 -6.74
CA SER A 129 -18.13 1.65 -8.10
C SER A 129 -16.75 2.27 -8.38
N LEU A 130 -16.11 2.91 -7.41
CA LEU A 130 -14.86 3.63 -7.59
C LEU A 130 -13.64 2.82 -7.16
N LEU A 131 -12.59 2.84 -7.98
CA LEU A 131 -11.22 2.48 -7.62
C LEU A 131 -10.49 3.76 -7.19
N HIS A 132 -9.88 3.74 -6.01
CA HIS A 132 -8.99 4.78 -5.53
C HIS A 132 -7.56 4.25 -5.45
N LEU A 133 -6.65 4.95 -6.14
CA LEU A 133 -5.22 4.70 -6.08
C LEU A 133 -4.55 5.89 -5.40
N ASN A 134 -3.81 5.61 -4.34
CA ASN A 134 -3.04 6.60 -3.65
C ASN A 134 -1.56 6.24 -3.72
N THR A 135 -0.74 7.26 -3.94
CA THR A 135 0.70 7.14 -4.14
C THR A 135 1.35 8.23 -3.33
N ALA A 136 2.37 7.88 -2.55
CA ALA A 136 3.12 8.83 -1.74
C ALA A 136 4.58 8.40 -1.61
N ARG A 137 5.50 9.37 -1.51
CA ARG A 137 6.88 9.08 -1.13
C ARG A 137 6.89 8.54 0.30
N THR A 138 7.72 7.54 0.54
CA THR A 138 8.00 6.99 1.87
C THR A 138 9.50 6.74 2.05
N ASP A 139 9.92 6.31 3.24
CA ASP A 139 11.31 6.06 3.58
C ASP A 139 11.51 4.74 4.35
N ALA A 140 12.76 4.28 4.41
CA ALA A 140 13.11 3.04 5.11
C ALA A 140 12.79 3.08 6.61
N ARG A 141 12.74 4.26 7.24
CA ARG A 141 12.40 4.40 8.66
C ARG A 141 10.93 4.07 8.92
N HIS A 142 10.01 4.56 8.09
CA HIS A 142 8.58 4.23 8.22
C HIS A 142 8.31 2.77 7.91
N VAL A 143 8.97 2.22 6.89
CA VAL A 143 8.87 0.79 6.56
C VAL A 143 9.39 -0.07 7.70
N LYS A 144 10.57 0.25 8.25
CA LYS A 144 11.13 -0.48 9.40
C LYS A 144 10.22 -0.40 10.63
N ALA A 145 9.72 0.80 10.97
CA ALA A 145 8.81 0.98 12.10
C ALA A 145 7.56 0.11 11.96
N LEU A 146 7.04 -0.01 10.74
CA LEU A 146 5.89 -0.85 10.43
C LEU A 146 6.21 -2.35 10.54
N THR A 147 7.34 -2.82 9.98
CA THR A 147 7.72 -4.24 10.03
C THR A 147 8.10 -4.69 11.44
N ASP A 148 8.85 -3.86 12.19
CA ASP A 148 9.19 -4.12 13.60
C ASP A 148 7.92 -4.21 14.47
N SER A 149 6.95 -3.34 14.21
CA SER A 149 5.65 -3.35 14.91
C SER A 149 4.88 -4.62 14.59
N LEU A 150 4.83 -5.04 13.32
CA LEU A 150 4.19 -6.28 12.91
C LEU A 150 4.80 -7.49 13.62
N GLU A 151 6.13 -7.59 13.68
CA GLU A 151 6.83 -8.65 14.40
C GLU A 151 6.51 -8.63 15.89
N SER A 152 6.59 -7.45 16.52
CA SER A 152 6.28 -7.28 17.94
C SER A 152 4.85 -7.73 18.26
N LEU A 153 3.88 -7.32 17.42
CA LEU A 153 2.45 -7.61 17.57
C LEU A 153 2.09 -9.09 17.44
N ARG A 154 2.89 -9.88 16.72
CA ARG A 154 2.68 -11.35 16.64
C ARG A 154 2.88 -12.04 17.98
N ALA A 155 3.70 -11.49 18.87
CA ALA A 155 3.84 -12.01 20.22
C ALA A 155 2.59 -11.77 21.08
N PHE A 156 1.73 -10.81 20.71
CA PHE A 156 0.48 -10.54 21.43
C PHE A 156 -0.65 -11.49 21.02
N GLY A 157 -0.79 -11.78 19.72
CA GLY A 157 -1.85 -12.64 19.20
C GLY A 157 -1.95 -12.63 17.68
N GLU A 158 -3.14 -12.92 17.15
CA GLU A 158 -3.39 -12.94 15.71
C GLU A 158 -3.31 -11.51 15.15
N VAL A 159 -2.49 -11.30 14.12
CA VAL A 159 -2.28 -9.98 13.52
C VAL A 159 -2.93 -9.88 12.15
N SER A 160 -3.59 -8.76 11.91
CA SER A 160 -4.06 -8.33 10.59
C SER A 160 -3.40 -7.00 10.22
N ALA A 161 -3.19 -6.80 8.92
CA ALA A 161 -2.62 -5.56 8.37
C ALA A 161 -3.57 -5.01 7.30
N ALA A 162 -3.87 -3.72 7.38
CA ALA A 162 -4.72 -3.03 6.41
C ALA A 162 -4.19 -1.62 6.14
N CYS A 163 -4.20 -1.22 4.88
CA CYS A 163 -3.95 0.14 4.44
C CYS A 163 -5.29 0.85 4.21
N SER A 164 -5.50 1.94 4.94
CA SER A 164 -6.60 2.87 4.73
C SER A 164 -6.27 3.81 3.56
N CYS A 165 -6.07 3.21 2.38
CA CYS A 165 -5.35 3.81 1.25
C CYS A 165 -6.03 5.05 0.64
N ARG A 166 -7.33 5.24 0.87
CA ARG A 166 -8.08 6.44 0.45
C ARG A 166 -7.69 7.72 1.19
N LEU A 167 -6.96 7.63 2.31
CA LEU A 167 -6.55 8.79 3.09
C LEU A 167 -5.19 9.29 2.61
N GLY A 168 -5.03 10.60 2.45
CA GLY A 168 -3.80 11.22 1.93
C GLY A 168 -2.53 10.93 2.73
N LEU A 169 -2.65 10.63 4.03
CA LEU A 169 -1.54 10.21 4.88
C LEU A 169 -1.08 8.76 4.63
N LEU A 170 -1.89 7.99 3.89
CA LEU A 170 -1.66 6.58 3.57
C LEU A 170 -1.39 5.74 4.86
N PRO A 171 -2.31 5.77 5.86
CA PRO A 171 -2.14 5.00 7.08
C PRO A 171 -2.20 3.50 6.83
N VAL A 172 -1.23 2.80 7.41
CA VAL A 172 -1.24 1.36 7.58
C VAL A 172 -1.55 1.05 9.04
N GLU A 173 -2.53 0.18 9.22
CA GLU A 173 -3.10 -0.23 10.50
C GLU A 173 -2.73 -1.70 10.73
N LEU A 174 -2.02 -1.97 11.82
CA LEU A 174 -1.73 -3.31 12.29
C LEU A 174 -2.57 -3.58 13.52
N LEU A 175 -3.43 -4.60 13.44
CA LEU A 175 -4.33 -4.96 14.53
C LEU A 175 -3.99 -6.35 15.02
N ALA A 176 -3.52 -6.44 16.26
CA ALA A 176 -3.31 -7.68 16.97
C ALA A 176 -4.48 -7.98 17.90
N ARG A 177 -4.97 -9.22 17.93
CA ARG A 177 -6.09 -9.65 18.78
C ARG A 177 -5.75 -10.90 19.58
N ARG A 178 -6.20 -10.91 20.84
CA ARG A 178 -6.13 -12.08 21.73
C ARG A 178 -7.42 -12.16 22.53
N GLY A 179 -8.29 -13.10 22.17
CA GLY A 179 -9.65 -13.15 22.72
C GLY A 179 -10.42 -11.86 22.39
N THR A 180 -10.90 -11.16 23.42
CA THR A 180 -11.60 -9.88 23.26
C THR A 180 -10.66 -8.67 23.30
N GLU A 181 -9.39 -8.86 23.69
CA GLU A 181 -8.39 -7.80 23.76
C GLU A 181 -7.80 -7.50 22.38
N TYR A 182 -7.41 -6.25 22.17
CA TYR A 182 -6.72 -5.84 20.95
C TYR A 182 -5.68 -4.75 21.18
N ILE A 183 -4.69 -4.73 20.30
CA ILE A 183 -3.74 -3.64 20.14
C ILE A 183 -3.74 -3.23 18.66
N LEU A 184 -3.98 -1.94 18.42
CA LEU A 184 -3.99 -1.33 17.10
C LEU A 184 -2.85 -0.33 17.00
N VAL A 185 -1.94 -0.58 16.07
CA VAL A 185 -0.86 0.33 15.68
C VAL A 185 -1.22 1.00 14.35
N LYS A 186 -0.99 2.30 14.23
CA LYS A 186 -1.10 3.03 12.96
C LYS A 186 0.20 3.75 12.62
N VAL A 187 0.70 3.52 11.42
CA VAL A 187 1.86 4.19 10.83
C VAL A 187 1.41 4.88 9.54
N TYR A 188 1.74 6.15 9.36
CA TYR A 188 1.37 6.90 8.15
C TYR A 188 2.54 6.89 7.16
N MET A 189 2.32 6.43 5.94
CA MET A 189 3.44 6.19 5.01
C MET A 189 3.85 7.42 4.20
N ASN A 190 3.02 8.46 4.11
CA ASN A 190 3.31 9.63 3.27
C ASN A 190 4.26 10.62 3.98
N VAL A 191 5.57 10.48 3.75
CA VAL A 191 6.58 11.30 4.46
C VAL A 191 6.62 12.77 4.02
N GLN A 192 5.95 13.09 2.90
CA GLN A 192 5.78 14.48 2.47
C GLN A 192 4.81 15.25 3.39
N ASN A 193 4.07 14.54 4.25
CA ASN A 193 3.24 15.15 5.27
C ASN A 193 3.90 15.05 6.66
N ARG A 194 4.07 16.20 7.34
CA ARG A 194 4.67 16.24 8.69
C ARG A 194 3.96 15.37 9.72
N ARG A 195 2.64 15.15 9.57
CA ARG A 195 1.86 14.27 10.47
C ARG A 195 2.29 12.82 10.38
N SER A 196 3.03 12.42 9.35
CA SER A 196 3.49 11.05 9.19
C SER A 196 4.62 10.68 10.15
N ASN A 197 5.28 11.68 10.73
CA ASN A 197 6.22 11.48 11.85
C ASN A 197 5.53 11.14 13.19
N THR A 198 4.21 10.95 13.19
CA THR A 198 3.43 10.55 14.37
C THR A 198 2.99 9.10 14.22
N ALA A 199 3.07 8.32 15.30
CA ALA A 199 2.46 7.00 15.39
C ALA A 199 1.32 6.99 16.40
N VAL A 200 0.38 6.05 16.21
CA VAL A 200 -0.75 5.85 17.12
C VAL A 200 -0.77 4.40 17.58
N VAL A 201 -0.87 4.18 18.89
CA VAL A 201 -1.08 2.86 19.48
C VAL A 201 -2.32 2.91 20.37
N ILE A 202 -3.23 1.96 20.18
CA ILE A 202 -4.47 1.85 20.95
C ILE A 202 -4.53 0.46 21.54
N ARG A 203 -4.80 0.36 22.85
CA ARG A 203 -5.20 -0.89 23.51
C ARG A 203 -6.67 -0.82 23.88
N GLY A 204 -7.37 -1.92 23.70
CA GLY A 204 -8.77 -2.02 24.04
C GLY A 204 -9.26 -3.44 24.22
N SER A 205 -10.55 -3.57 24.57
CA SER A 205 -11.25 -4.86 24.53
C SER A 205 -12.72 -4.68 24.16
N GLY A 206 -13.27 -5.64 23.41
CA GLY A 206 -14.69 -5.62 23.01
C GLY A 206 -15.11 -4.37 22.22
N GLY A 207 -14.18 -3.74 21.51
CA GLY A 207 -14.40 -2.46 20.79
C GLY A 207 -14.21 -1.19 21.63
N ASN A 208 -14.03 -1.31 22.94
CA ASN A 208 -13.75 -0.18 23.82
C ASN A 208 -12.24 0.14 23.86
N VAL A 209 -11.91 1.43 23.86
CA VAL A 209 -10.54 1.92 24.01
C VAL A 209 -10.21 2.13 25.48
N HIS A 210 -9.18 1.45 25.97
CA HIS A 210 -8.69 1.61 27.35
C HIS A 210 -7.53 2.59 27.43
N LYS A 211 -6.60 2.50 26.48
CA LYS A 211 -5.45 3.41 26.39
C LYS A 211 -5.18 3.79 24.95
N ARG A 212 -4.71 5.02 24.77
CA ARG A 212 -4.29 5.57 23.48
C ARG A 212 -3.01 6.37 23.64
N PHE A 213 -1.99 5.97 22.90
CA PHE A 213 -0.72 6.66 22.78
C PHE A 213 -0.64 7.32 21.40
N ILE A 214 -0.30 8.60 21.38
CA ILE A 214 -0.05 9.36 20.15
C ILE A 214 1.22 10.17 20.38
N GLY A 215 2.19 10.02 19.50
CA GLY A 215 3.46 10.74 19.61
C GLY A 215 4.40 10.44 18.47
N PRO A 216 5.67 10.87 18.57
CA PRO A 216 6.69 10.66 17.55
C PRO A 216 6.81 9.18 17.13
N LEU A 217 7.04 8.94 15.84
CA LEU A 217 7.20 7.60 15.26
C LEU A 217 8.36 6.82 15.92
N GLU A 218 9.42 7.51 16.32
CA GLU A 218 10.56 6.93 17.04
C GLU A 218 10.18 6.29 18.40
N ASN A 219 9.07 6.75 19.01
CA ASN A 219 8.57 6.21 20.27
C ASN A 219 7.58 5.04 20.08
N LEU A 220 7.34 4.60 18.84
CA LEU A 220 6.34 3.57 18.54
C LEU A 220 6.58 2.28 19.34
N ASN A 221 7.82 1.79 19.39
CA ASN A 221 8.13 0.57 20.15
C ASN A 221 7.85 0.74 21.64
N LEU A 222 8.16 1.92 22.22
CA LEU A 222 7.85 2.23 23.61
C LEU A 222 6.33 2.20 23.85
N PHE A 223 5.54 2.80 22.96
CA PHE A 223 4.08 2.77 23.06
C PHE A 223 3.50 1.35 22.95
N ILE A 224 4.06 0.49 22.12
CA ILE A 224 3.65 -0.92 22.02
C ILE A 224 3.96 -1.66 23.33
N GLN A 225 5.16 -1.46 23.90
CA GLN A 225 5.52 -2.08 25.18
C GLN A 225 4.65 -1.61 26.34
N GLU A 226 4.32 -0.31 26.39
CA GLU A 226 3.38 0.22 27.38
C GLU A 226 1.97 -0.35 27.19
N ALA A 227 1.54 -0.56 25.94
CA ALA A 227 0.28 -1.23 25.65
C ALA A 227 0.30 -2.70 26.12
N TYR A 228 1.43 -3.41 26.11
CA TYR A 228 1.49 -4.81 26.58
C TYR A 228 1.33 -4.94 28.10
N ARG A 229 1.84 -3.96 28.86
CA ARG A 229 1.80 -3.94 30.33
C ARG A 229 0.48 -3.44 30.91
N ALA A 230 -0.31 -2.74 30.10
CA ALA A 230 -1.57 -2.11 30.46
C ALA A 230 -2.74 -3.09 30.52
#